data_AF-A0A497TBN5-F1
#
_entry.id   AF-A0A497TBN5-F1
#
_cell.length_a   1.000
_cell.length_b   1.000
_cell.length_c   1.000
_cell.angle_alpha   90.00
_cell.angle_beta   90.00
_cell.angle_gamma   90.00
#
_symmetry.space_group_name_H-M   'P 1'
#
loop_
_entity.id
_entity.type
_entity.pdbx_description
1 polymer ?
#
loop_
_entity_poly.entity_id
_entity_poly.type
_entity_poly.pdbx_seq_one_letter_code
_entity_poly.pdbx_strand_id
1 'polypeptide(L)'
;MLENILKTLYGRIHFIVYIGDSPAFELKLKEKEIIVEILNPVLAIEFGIEEFIKNRGKINSRLLETVRKLGYRIKVKYKMFSIEI
;
A
#
# COMPACT_ATOMS: atom_id res chain seq x y z
N MET A 1 10.14 2.89 -16.10
CA MET A 1 8.83 3.52 -16.36
C MET A 1 8.17 4.01 -15.06
N LEU A 2 7.99 3.15 -14.05
CA LEU A 2 7.42 3.51 -12.74
C LEU A 2 8.20 4.62 -11.99
N GLU A 3 9.53 4.58 -12.03
CA GLU A 3 10.40 5.56 -11.35
C GLU A 3 10.20 7.00 -11.87
N ASN A 4 10.03 7.16 -13.19
CA ASN A 4 9.74 8.46 -13.80
C ASN A 4 8.35 8.96 -13.40
N ILE A 5 7.35 8.08 -13.38
CA ILE A 5 5.99 8.42 -12.94
C ILE A 5 6.03 8.96 -11.50
N LEU A 6 6.71 8.26 -10.58
CA LEU A 6 6.82 8.69 -9.18
C LEU A 6 7.60 10.01 -9.02
N LYS A 7 8.67 10.24 -9.80
CA LYS A 7 9.42 11.51 -9.78
C LYS A 7 8.62 12.69 -10.32
N THR A 8 7.66 12.46 -11.22
CA THR A 8 6.86 13.51 -11.87
C THR A 8 5.56 13.82 -11.12
N LEU A 9 5.11 12.91 -10.27
CA LEU A 9 3.89 13.06 -9.46
C LEU A 9 4.12 14.01 -8.28
N TYR A 10 4.07 15.32 -8.57
CA TYR A 10 3.87 16.36 -7.57
C TYR A 10 2.37 16.51 -7.31
N GLY A 11 1.87 15.94 -6.21
CA GLY A 11 0.46 16.06 -5.85
C GLY A 11 -0.04 15.01 -4.87
N ARG A 12 -1.35 14.95 -4.70
CA ARG A 12 -2.05 13.89 -3.95
C ARG A 12 -2.73 12.98 -4.95
N ILE A 13 -2.45 11.69 -4.88
CA ILE A 13 -3.11 10.69 -5.71
C ILE A 13 -3.90 9.79 -4.81
N HIS A 14 -5.12 9.48 -5.22
CA HIS A 14 -5.98 8.54 -4.53
C HIS A 14 -6.55 7.58 -5.56
N PHE A 15 -6.15 6.32 -5.45
CA PHE A 15 -6.76 5.22 -6.19
C PHE A 15 -7.66 4.45 -5.24
N ILE A 16 -8.84 4.08 -5.74
CA ILE A 16 -9.73 3.15 -5.08
C ILE A 16 -9.93 1.99 -6.06
N VAL A 17 -9.63 0.79 -5.59
CA VAL A 17 -9.82 -0.44 -6.38
C VAL A 17 -11.07 -1.14 -5.86
N TYR A 18 -11.93 -1.54 -6.79
CA TYR A 18 -13.17 -2.27 -6.52
C TYR A 18 -13.06 -3.69 -7.05
N ILE A 19 -13.73 -4.63 -6.40
CA ILE A 19 -13.99 -5.98 -6.91
C ILE A 19 -15.50 -6.16 -6.96
N GLY A 20 -16.03 -6.27 -8.17
CA GLY A 20 -17.47 -6.07 -8.39
C GLY A 20 -17.88 -4.68 -7.90
N ASP A 21 -18.93 -4.62 -7.09
CA ASP A 21 -19.47 -3.38 -6.54
C ASP A 21 -18.88 -2.99 -5.17
N SER A 22 -17.98 -3.81 -4.62
CA SER A 22 -17.40 -3.58 -3.29
C SER A 22 -15.99 -3.00 -3.38
N PRO A 23 -15.67 -1.94 -2.62
CA PRO A 23 -14.32 -1.42 -2.56
C PRO A 23 -13.39 -2.44 -1.88
N ALA A 24 -12.27 -2.73 -2.53
CA ALA A 24 -11.27 -3.69 -2.10
C ALA A 24 -10.19 -3.02 -1.25
N PHE A 25 -9.52 -2.03 -1.83
CA PHE A 25 -8.46 -1.27 -1.17
C PHE A 25 -8.33 0.13 -1.75
N GLU A 26 -7.80 1.04 -0.94
CA GLU A 26 -7.42 2.38 -1.35
C GLU A 26 -5.90 2.53 -1.31
N LEU A 27 -5.35 3.21 -2.31
CA LEU A 27 -3.95 3.62 -2.34
C LEU A 27 -3.89 5.14 -2.40
N LYS A 28 -3.35 5.76 -1.35
CA LYS A 28 -3.16 7.20 -1.23
C LYS A 28 -1.68 7.50 -1.31
N LEU A 29 -1.26 8.26 -2.32
CA LEU A 29 0.08 8.81 -2.42
C LEU A 29 0.04 10.29 -2.07
N LYS A 30 0.70 10.68 -0.99
CA LYS A 30 0.82 12.06 -0.55
C LYS A 30 2.29 12.35 -0.29
N GLU A 31 2.87 13.25 -1.06
CA GLU A 31 4.29 13.62 -0.93
C GLU A 31 5.20 12.39 -1.04
N LYS A 32 5.78 11.94 0.09
CA LYS A 32 6.63 10.76 0.19
C LYS A 32 6.00 9.64 1.02
N GLU A 33 4.70 9.69 1.26
CA GLU A 33 3.96 8.62 1.92
C GLU A 33 3.02 7.91 0.94
N ILE A 34 3.11 6.59 0.93
CA ILE A 34 2.19 5.71 0.22
C ILE A 34 1.38 4.97 1.29
N ILE A 35 0.09 5.25 1.37
CA ILE A 35 -0.82 4.61 2.32
C ILE A 35 -1.68 3.63 1.55
N VAL A 36 -1.60 2.35 1.90
CA VAL A 36 -2.46 1.30 1.37
C VAL A 36 -3.46 0.92 2.46
N GLU A 37 -4.73 1.15 2.22
CA GLU A 37 -5.82 0.89 3.16
C GLU A 37 -6.70 -0.23 2.62
N ILE A 38 -6.78 -1.34 3.35
CA ILE A 38 -7.49 -2.53 2.92
C ILE A 38 -8.88 -2.49 3.55
N LEU A 39 -9.90 -2.41 2.71
CA LEU A 39 -11.29 -2.19 3.13
C LEU A 39 -12.07 -3.49 3.21
N ASN A 40 -11.79 -4.44 2.31
CA ASN A 40 -12.51 -5.70 2.25
C ASN A 40 -11.82 -6.79 3.11
N PRO A 41 -12.50 -7.32 4.14
CA PRO A 41 -11.93 -8.34 5.04
C PRO A 41 -11.74 -9.70 4.36
N VAL A 42 -12.54 -10.04 3.36
CA VAL A 42 -12.39 -11.29 2.59
C VAL A 42 -11.05 -11.28 1.87
N LEU A 43 -10.74 -10.16 1.19
CA LEU A 43 -9.46 -9.99 0.50
C LEU A 43 -8.29 -9.98 1.49
N ALA A 44 -8.46 -9.38 2.67
CA ALA A 44 -7.42 -9.40 3.69
C ALA A 44 -7.08 -10.83 4.14
N ILE A 45 -8.08 -11.73 4.19
CA ILE A 45 -7.87 -13.15 4.51
C ILE A 45 -7.25 -13.87 3.31
N GLU A 46 -7.82 -13.73 2.12
CA GLU A 46 -7.33 -14.43 0.91
C GLU A 46 -5.89 -14.07 0.54
N PHE A 47 -5.51 -12.80 0.69
CA PHE A 47 -4.14 -12.34 0.40
C PHE A 47 -3.18 -12.48 1.59
N GLY A 48 -3.60 -13.11 2.70
CA GLY A 48 -2.75 -13.29 3.87
C GLY A 48 -2.29 -11.97 4.50
N ILE A 49 -3.06 -10.89 4.34
CA ILE A 49 -2.72 -9.55 4.84
C ILE A 49 -2.61 -9.55 6.35
N GLU A 50 -3.49 -10.27 7.06
CA GLU A 50 -3.42 -10.36 8.51
C GLU A 50 -2.10 -10.99 8.97
N GLU A 51 -1.67 -12.06 8.29
CA GLU A 51 -0.39 -12.71 8.56
C GLU A 51 0.78 -11.81 8.18
N PHE A 52 0.69 -11.10 7.07
CA PHE A 52 1.67 -10.11 6.64
C PHE A 52 1.84 -8.97 7.67
N ILE A 53 0.75 -8.41 8.19
CA ILE A 53 0.78 -7.38 9.24
C ILE A 53 1.36 -7.95 10.53
N LYS A 54 0.94 -9.16 10.95
CA LYS A 54 1.48 -9.85 12.14
C LYS A 54 2.97 -10.14 12.01
N ASN A 55 3.43 -10.52 10.83
CA ASN A 55 4.84 -10.81 10.51
C ASN A 55 5.66 -9.54 10.22
N ARG A 56 5.16 -8.38 10.60
CA ARG A 56 5.79 -7.07 10.43
C ARG A 56 6.19 -6.73 8.99
N GLY A 57 5.37 -7.15 8.03
CA GLY A 57 5.59 -6.79 6.65
C GLY A 57 6.88 -7.36 6.05
N LYS A 58 7.39 -8.50 6.56
CA LYS A 58 8.55 -9.21 6.00
C LYS A 58 8.23 -9.78 4.61
N ILE A 59 8.15 -8.90 3.62
CA ILE A 59 8.15 -9.24 2.20
C ILE A 59 9.46 -8.73 1.62
N ASN A 60 10.29 -9.67 1.20
CA ASN A 60 11.48 -9.34 0.42
C ASN A 60 11.06 -9.13 -1.04
N SER A 61 10.54 -7.94 -1.35
CA SER A 61 10.25 -7.56 -2.74
C SER A 61 11.17 -6.44 -3.18
N ARG A 62 11.78 -6.65 -4.35
CA ARG A 62 12.63 -5.68 -5.05
C ARG A 62 11.91 -4.32 -5.28
N LEU A 63 10.58 -4.37 -5.37
CA LEU A 63 9.70 -3.20 -5.49
C LEU A 63 9.70 -2.35 -4.22
N LEU A 64 9.53 -2.95 -3.04
CA LEU A 64 9.55 -2.22 -1.76
C LEU A 64 10.92 -1.55 -1.53
N GLU A 65 12.00 -2.25 -1.84
CA GLU A 65 13.35 -1.67 -1.75
C GLU A 65 13.52 -0.47 -2.68
N THR A 66 13.00 -0.54 -3.91
CA THR A 66 13.08 0.55 -4.87
C THR A 66 12.30 1.76 -4.38
N VAL A 67 11.09 1.55 -3.86
CA VAL A 67 10.23 2.61 -3.32
C VAL A 67 10.88 3.27 -2.10
N ARG A 68 11.46 2.49 -1.18
CA ARG A 68 12.23 3.00 -0.03
C ARG A 68 13.46 3.81 -0.48
N LYS A 69 14.23 3.33 -1.47
CA LYS A 69 15.39 4.05 -2.02
C LYS A 69 15.03 5.41 -2.62
N LEU A 70 13.80 5.56 -3.13
CA LEU A 70 13.26 6.83 -3.64
C LEU A 70 12.73 7.76 -2.54
N GLY A 71 12.92 7.38 -1.27
CA GLY A 71 12.56 8.15 -0.08
C GLY A 71 11.10 8.02 0.32
N TYR A 72 10.35 7.08 -0.25
CA TYR A 72 8.96 6.86 0.12
C TYR A 72 8.84 5.97 1.35
N ARG A 73 7.87 6.28 2.22
CA ARG A 73 7.43 5.44 3.34
C ARG A 73 6.12 4.76 2.97
N ILE A 74 6.00 3.46 3.22
CA ILE A 74 4.79 2.72 2.92
C ILE A 74 4.07 2.41 4.23
N LYS A 75 2.79 2.75 4.30
CA LYS A 75 1.94 2.48 5.46
C LYS A 75 0.79 1.60 5.02
N VAL A 76 0.71 0.39 5.56
CA VAL A 76 -0.40 -0.53 5.30
C VAL A 76 -1.36 -0.48 6.49
N LYS A 77 -2.63 -0.18 6.21
CA LYS A 77 -3.71 -0.08 7.19
C LYS A 77 -4.77 -1.14 6.93
N TYR A 78 -5.22 -1.77 8.01
CA TYR A 78 -6.35 -2.70 7.99
C TYR A 78 -7.04 -2.68 9.36
N LYS A 79 -8.33 -2.31 9.40
CA LYS A 79 -9.09 -2.08 10.64
C LYS A 79 -8.31 -1.12 11.58
N MET A 80 -8.11 -1.50 12.85
CA MET A 80 -7.34 -0.72 13.83
C MET A 80 -5.82 -0.95 13.73
N PHE A 81 -5.37 -1.84 12.84
CA PHE A 81 -3.95 -2.15 12.67
C PHE A 81 -3.33 -1.25 11.61
N SER A 82 -2.11 -0.80 11.90
CA SER A 82 -1.29 -0.03 10.97
C SER A 82 0.15 -0.51 11.10
N ILE A 83 0.78 -0.75 9.96
CA ILE A 83 2.20 -1.05 9.89
C ILE A 83 2.91 -0.12 8.93
N GLU A 84 4.10 0.32 9.33
CA GLU A 84 5.03 1.05 8.46
C GLU A 84 6.11 0.09 7.96
N ILE A 85 6.31 0.12 6.65
CA ILE A 85 7.30 -0.66 5.91
C ILE A 85 8.19 0.33 5.19
#